data_AF-V9Z2M6-F1
#
_entry.id   AF-V9Z2M6-F1
#
_cell.length_a   1.000
_cell.length_b   1.000
_cell.length_c   1.000
_cell.angle_alpha   90.00
_cell.angle_beta   90.00
_cell.angle_gamma   90.00
#
_symmetry.space_group_name_H-M   'P 1'
#
loop_
_entity.id
_entity.type
_entity.pdbx_description
1 polymer ?
#
loop_
_entity_poly.entity_id
_entity_poly.type
_entity_poly.pdbx_seq_one_letter_code
_entity_poly.pdbx_strand_id
1 'polypeptide(L)' 'MTVDCDKKSSSRVNKRRSVKRLLKKYGYPSDLETIAINQVVEQAEMMASNQ' A
#
# COMPACT_ATOMS: atom_id res chain seq x y z
N MET A 1 -2.65 5.61 -26.07
CA MET A 1 -1.52 5.32 -25.16
C MET A 1 -2.06 5.40 -23.74
N THR A 2 -2.49 4.27 -23.17
CA THR A 2 -3.26 4.22 -21.91
C THR A 2 -2.76 3.04 -21.06
N VAL A 3 -1.44 2.95 -20.85
CA VAL A 3 -0.81 1.77 -20.22
C VAL A 3 -0.03 2.09 -18.94
N ASP A 4 0.09 3.37 -18.58
CA ASP A 4 0.91 3.80 -17.45
C ASP A 4 0.12 3.94 -16.14
N CYS A 5 -1.19 4.18 -16.21
CA CYS A 5 -2.06 4.22 -15.02
C CYS A 5 -2.37 2.82 -14.44
N ASP A 6 -2.57 1.81 -15.29
CA ASP A 6 -2.87 0.44 -14.87
C ASP A 6 -1.69 -0.26 -14.18
N LYS A 7 -0.46 0.00 -14.63
CA LYS A 7 0.76 -0.49 -13.96
C LYS A 7 0.94 0.15 -12.58
N LYS A 8 0.65 1.45 -12.44
CA LYS A 8 0.72 2.14 -11.15
C LYS A 8 -0.35 1.62 -10.18
N SER A 9 -1.58 1.41 -10.66
CA SER A 9 -2.68 0.82 -9.88
C SER A 9 -2.37 -0.59 -9.39
N SER A 10 -1.89 -1.47 -10.28
CA SER A 10 -1.51 -2.84 -9.93
C SER A 10 -0.35 -2.89 -8.92
N SER A 11 0.65 -2.01 -9.04
CA SER A 11 1.72 -1.88 -8.04
C SER A 11 1.18 -1.49 -6.66
N ARG A 12 0.21 -0.57 -6.61
CA ARG A 12 -0.41 -0.10 -5.36
C ARG A 12 -1.26 -1.18 -4.70
N VAL A 13 -2.02 -1.96 -5.48
CA VAL A 13 -2.80 -3.10 -4.99
C VAL A 13 -1.89 -4.15 -4.36
N ASN A 14 -0.74 -4.43 -4.97
CA ASN A 14 0.24 -5.39 -4.45
C ASN A 14 0.85 -4.90 -3.13
N LYS A 15 1.24 -3.62 -3.03
CA LYS A 15 1.74 -3.03 -1.78
C LYS A 15 0.70 -3.15 -0.65
N ARG A 16 -0.56 -2.80 -0.93
CA ARG A 16 -1.67 -2.91 0.04
C ARG A 16 -1.86 -4.35 0.53
N ARG A 17 -1.83 -5.35 -0.36
CA ARG A 17 -1.94 -6.77 0.03
C ARG A 17 -0.81 -7.20 0.97
N SER A 18 0.43 -6.77 0.72
CA SER A 18 1.57 -7.11 1.57
C SER A 18 1.46 -6.48 2.96
N VAL A 19 1.12 -5.18 3.03
CA VAL A 19 0.93 -4.49 4.31
C VAL A 19 -0.24 -5.09 5.10
N LYS A 20 -1.34 -5.43 4.41
CA LYS A 20 -2.50 -6.12 5.03
C LYS A 20 -2.11 -7.42 5.72
N ARG A 21 -1.32 -8.26 5.04
CA ARG A 21 -0.82 -9.52 5.62
C ARG A 21 0.05 -9.29 6.84
N LEU A 22 0.88 -8.24 6.83
CA LEU A 22 1.74 -7.88 7.95
C LEU A 22 0.91 -7.47 9.17
N LEU A 23 -0.04 -6.55 9.01
CA LEU A 23 -0.91 -6.08 10.09
C LEU A 23 -1.72 -7.22 10.73
N LYS A 24 -2.25 -8.13 9.92
CA LYS A 24 -2.94 -9.33 10.42
C LYS A 24 -2.02 -10.25 11.23
N LYS A 25 -0.76 -10.41 10.81
CA LYS A 25 0.22 -11.21 11.54
C LYS A 25 0.52 -10.65 12.93
N TYR A 26 0.42 -9.33 13.11
CA TYR A 26 0.65 -8.64 14.38
C TYR A 26 -0.63 -8.32 15.17
N GLY A 27 -1.79 -8.86 14.78
CA GLY A 27 -3.03 -8.70 15.53
C GLY A 27 -3.67 -7.32 15.42
N TYR A 28 -3.40 -6.57 14.35
CA TYR A 28 -3.95 -5.22 14.18
C TYR A 28 -5.47 -5.26 13.95
N PRO A 29 -6.27 -4.43 14.65
CA PRO A 29 -7.73 -4.43 14.51
C PRO A 29 -8.16 -3.95 13.12
N SER A 30 -9.20 -4.61 12.57
CA SER A 30 -9.68 -4.37 11.19
C SER A 30 -10.16 -2.95 10.94
N ASP A 31 -10.61 -2.22 11.98
CA ASP A 31 -11.07 -0.84 11.89
C ASP A 31 -9.93 0.13 11.55
N LEU A 32 -8.73 -0.12 12.10
CA LEU A 32 -7.54 0.70 11.87
C LEU A 32 -6.64 0.15 10.75
N GLU A 33 -6.86 -1.09 10.33
CA GLU A 33 -6.10 -1.79 9.28
C GLU A 33 -6.09 -0.98 7.98
N THR A 34 -7.24 -0.45 7.56
CA THR A 34 -7.36 0.31 6.30
C THR A 34 -6.57 1.62 6.33
N ILE A 35 -6.58 2.32 7.46
CA ILE A 35 -5.88 3.60 7.63
C ILE A 35 -4.36 3.35 7.63
N ALA A 36 -3.91 2.37 8.40
CA ALA A 36 -2.50 2.01 8.48
C ALA A 36 -1.94 1.54 7.13
N ILE A 37 -2.71 0.75 6.37
CA ILE A 37 -2.33 0.34 5.01
C ILE A 37 -2.13 1.55 4.11
N ASN A 38 -3.03 2.53 4.15
CA ASN A 38 -2.96 3.70 3.27
C ASN A 38 -1.75 4.56 3.59
N GLN A 39 -1.50 4.81 4.88
CA GLN A 39 -0.36 5.60 5.36
C GLN A 39 0.97 4.97 4.96
N VAL A 40 1.14 3.66 5.15
CA VAL A 40 2.40 2.98 4.81
C VAL A 40 2.64 2.97 3.29
N VAL A 41 1.59 2.81 2.49
CA VAL A 41 1.69 2.84 1.02
C VAL A 41 2.05 4.24 0.53
N GLU A 42 1.44 5.28 1.11
CA GLU A 42 1.73 6.68 0.79
C GLU A 42 3.17 7.05 1.17
N GLN A 43 3.63 6.67 2.37
CA GLN A 43 5.01 6.86 2.80
C GLN A 43 6.00 6.17 1.86
N ALA A 44 5.73 4.91 1.47
CA ALA A 44 6.58 4.19 0.54
C ALA A 44 6.63 4.85 -0.85
N GLU A 45 5.53 5.45 -1.31
CA GLU A 45 5.48 6.22 -2.57
C GLU A 45 6.26 7.54 -2.45
N MET A 46 6.15 8.25 -1.33
CA MET A 46 6.94 9.46 -1.07
C MET A 46 8.44 9.14 -1.02
N MET A 47 8.83 8.09 -0.31
CA MET A 47 10.24 7.66 -0.22
C MET A 47 10.80 7.24 -1.59
N ALA A 48 10.01 6.56 -2.42
CA ALA A 48 10.41 6.16 -3.77
C ALA A 48 10.48 7.33 -4.76
N SER A 49 9.76 8.43 -4.49
CA SER A 49 9.77 9.64 -5.34
C SER A 49 10.86 10.63 -4.92
N ASN A 50 11.42 10.48 -3.73
CA ASN A 50 12.50 11.30 -3.21
C ASN A 50 13.88 10.67 -3.50
N GLN A 51 13.99 9.96 -4.63
CA GLN A 51 15.18 9.27 -5.12
C GLN A 51 15.67 9.90 -6.43
#